data_AF-A0A9X4MEM3-F1
#
_entry.id   AF-A0A9X4MEM3-F1
#
_cell.length_a   1.000
_cell.length_b   1.000
_cell.length_c   1.000
_cell.angle_alpha   90.00
_cell.angle_beta   90.00
_cell.angle_gamma   90.00
#
_symmetry.space_group_name_H-M   'P 1'
#
loop_
_entity.id
_entity.type
_entity.pdbx_description
1 polymer ?
#
loop_
_entity_poly.entity_id
_entity_poly.type
_entity_poly.pdbx_seq_one_letter_code
_entity_poly.pdbx_strand_id
1 'polypeptide(L)'
;MKRLIPALVLCVTVLFVFAGSSLAETSMPDLTGKWTSKNYAHHHEKTGFFSNKEADGKWTIKEQQGRFFSGERSYTKKATKPAKSVTEGFSGVISRDGTRLYLVDHDEDILLGEILPDGSIELIMINDGDKNQHSKIGLLELERAK
;
A
#
# COMPACT_ATOMS: atom_id res chain seq x y z
N MET A 1 -40.48 -47.94 5.05
CA MET A 1 -39.52 -47.45 4.03
C MET A 1 -39.85 -46.08 3.43
N LYS A 2 -41.12 -45.69 3.21
CA LYS A 2 -41.48 -44.41 2.55
C LYS A 2 -41.29 -43.11 3.38
N ARG A 3 -41.05 -43.22 4.70
CA ARG A 3 -40.84 -42.05 5.59
C ARG A 3 -39.37 -41.65 5.79
N LEU A 4 -38.42 -42.42 5.24
CA LEU A 4 -36.98 -42.14 5.37
C LEU A 4 -36.45 -41.17 4.30
N ILE A 5 -37.14 -41.08 3.16
CA ILE A 5 -36.77 -40.24 2.01
C ILE A 5 -36.85 -38.73 2.33
N PRO A 6 -37.92 -38.19 2.95
CA PRO A 6 -37.98 -36.75 3.24
C PRO A 6 -36.96 -36.30 4.30
N ALA A 7 -36.61 -37.17 5.26
CA ALA A 7 -35.58 -36.88 6.26
C ALA A 7 -34.16 -36.81 5.65
N LEU A 8 -33.88 -37.68 4.68
CA LEU A 8 -32.59 -37.69 3.97
C LEU A 8 -32.43 -36.43 3.09
N VAL A 9 -33.48 -36.00 2.40
CA VAL A 9 -33.47 -34.79 1.55
C VAL A 9 -33.26 -33.52 2.39
N LEU A 10 -33.87 -33.44 3.58
CA LEU A 10 -33.68 -32.33 4.51
C LEU A 10 -32.25 -32.28 5.08
N CYS A 11 -31.67 -33.43 5.43
CA CYS A 11 -30.27 -33.50 5.88
C CYS A 11 -29.29 -33.04 4.80
N VAL A 12 -29.51 -33.43 3.55
CA VAL A 12 -28.65 -33.02 2.42
C VAL A 12 -28.76 -31.51 2.17
N THR A 13 -29.97 -30.93 2.23
CA THR A 13 -30.14 -29.48 2.06
C THR A 13 -29.51 -28.67 3.19
N VAL A 14 -29.60 -29.13 4.44
CA VAL A 14 -28.92 -28.47 5.57
C VAL A 14 -27.40 -28.51 5.42
N LEU A 15 -26.82 -29.61 4.93
CA LEU A 15 -25.37 -29.72 4.67
C LEU A 15 -24.87 -28.77 3.57
N PHE A 16 -25.69 -28.47 2.55
CA PHE A 16 -25.33 -27.50 1.51
C PHE A 16 -25.44 -26.03 1.97
N VAL A 17 -26.29 -25.72 2.95
CA VAL A 17 -26.43 -24.35 3.49
C VAL A 17 -25.23 -23.94 4.37
N PHE A 18 -24.57 -24.90 5.03
CA PHE A 18 -23.37 -24.63 5.86
C PHE A 18 -22.05 -24.60 5.08
N ALA A 19 -22.03 -25.07 3.83
CA ALA A 19 -20.82 -25.07 3.01
C ALA A 19 -20.51 -23.71 2.34
N GLY A 20 -21.42 -22.73 2.47
CA GLY A 20 -21.40 -21.49 1.67
C GLY A 20 -20.64 -20.30 2.25
N SER A 21 -19.98 -20.41 3.39
CA SER A 21 -19.33 -19.24 4.02
C SER A 21 -17.98 -19.53 4.67
N SER A 22 -17.10 -20.24 3.96
CA SER A 22 -15.67 -19.91 4.04
C SER A 22 -15.43 -18.71 3.13
N LEU A 23 -15.85 -17.51 3.59
CA LEU A 23 -15.28 -16.29 3.01
C LEU A 23 -13.78 -16.45 3.17
N ALA A 24 -13.05 -16.53 2.06
CA ALA A 24 -11.60 -16.59 2.06
C ALA A 24 -11.12 -15.45 2.96
N GLU A 25 -10.58 -15.80 4.12
CA GLU A 25 -9.92 -14.85 4.99
C GLU A 25 -8.71 -14.41 4.18
N THR A 26 -8.79 -13.25 3.51
CA THR A 26 -7.64 -12.73 2.78
C THR A 26 -6.57 -12.53 3.82
N SER A 27 -5.57 -13.41 3.81
CA SER A 27 -4.45 -13.36 4.75
C SER A 27 -3.87 -11.97 4.67
N MET A 28 -3.91 -11.25 5.79
CA MET A 28 -3.40 -9.88 5.87
C MET A 28 -1.95 -9.89 5.35
N PRO A 29 -1.62 -9.13 4.28
CA PRO A 29 -0.26 -9.13 3.79
C PRO A 29 0.66 -8.56 4.87
N ASP A 30 1.74 -9.27 5.16
CA ASP A 30 2.80 -8.77 6.02
C ASP A 30 3.67 -7.82 5.21
N LEU A 31 3.60 -6.52 5.47
CA LEU A 31 4.37 -5.50 4.76
C LEU A 31 5.70 -5.19 5.45
N THR A 32 5.98 -5.77 6.62
CA THR A 32 7.20 -5.47 7.38
C THR A 32 8.46 -5.74 6.56
N GLY A 33 9.51 -4.99 6.89
CA GLY A 33 10.82 -5.11 6.25
C GLY A 33 11.16 -3.93 5.34
N LYS A 34 12.14 -4.16 4.48
CA LYS A 34 12.77 -3.13 3.66
C LYS A 34 12.23 -3.18 2.23
N TRP A 35 12.03 -2.00 1.67
CA TRP A 35 11.55 -1.79 0.32
C TRP A 35 12.39 -0.71 -0.37
N THR A 36 12.47 -0.80 -1.69
CA THR A 36 13.22 0.13 -2.54
C THR A 36 12.34 0.70 -3.61
N SER A 37 12.50 1.99 -3.87
CA SER A 37 11.83 2.69 -4.95
C SER A 37 12.46 2.31 -6.27
N LYS A 38 11.69 1.74 -7.19
CA LYS A 38 12.16 1.36 -8.53
C LYS A 38 12.13 2.53 -9.50
N ASN A 39 11.07 3.33 -9.43
CA ASN A 39 10.88 4.51 -10.25
C ASN A 39 10.16 5.58 -9.45
N TYR A 40 10.31 6.84 -9.87
CA TYR A 40 9.53 7.94 -9.33
C TYR A 40 9.25 8.95 -10.43
N ALA A 41 8.01 9.36 -10.58
CA ALA A 41 7.62 10.46 -11.46
C ALA A 41 6.62 11.36 -10.75
N HIS A 42 6.57 12.63 -11.13
CA HIS A 42 5.54 13.54 -10.63
C HIS A 42 5.22 14.64 -11.63
N HIS A 43 4.05 15.23 -11.49
CA HIS A 43 3.68 16.49 -12.10
C HIS A 43 3.57 17.54 -11.00
N HIS A 44 4.37 18.59 -11.10
CA HIS A 44 4.43 19.70 -10.15
C HIS A 44 3.86 20.97 -10.78
N GLU A 45 3.06 21.72 -10.04
CA GLU A 45 2.34 22.90 -10.51
C GLU A 45 3.21 23.91 -11.27
N LYS A 46 4.42 24.22 -10.76
CA LYS A 46 5.29 25.24 -11.34
C LYS A 46 6.31 24.73 -12.35
N THR A 47 6.73 23.48 -12.21
CA THR A 47 7.88 22.93 -12.96
C THR A 47 7.47 21.83 -13.93
N GLY A 48 6.18 21.47 -13.95
CA GLY A 48 5.64 20.46 -14.85
C GLY A 48 6.08 19.04 -14.47
N PHE A 49 6.18 18.20 -15.50
CA PHE A 49 6.51 16.79 -15.35
C PHE A 49 8.00 16.55 -15.08
N PHE A 50 8.27 15.64 -14.15
CA PHE A 50 9.60 15.11 -13.84
C PHE A 50 9.54 13.59 -13.71
N SER A 51 10.59 12.90 -14.14
CA SER A 51 10.75 11.46 -13.94
C SER A 51 12.19 11.10 -13.59
N ASN A 52 12.35 10.20 -12.63
CA ASN A 52 13.61 9.56 -12.28
C ASN A 52 13.44 8.03 -12.33
N LYS A 53 14.12 7.38 -13.30
CA LYS A 53 14.13 5.92 -13.44
C LYS A 53 15.07 5.22 -12.45
N GLU A 54 15.91 5.99 -11.75
CA GLU A 54 16.83 5.51 -10.73
C GLU A 54 16.47 6.20 -9.40
N ALA A 55 15.25 5.93 -8.93
CA ALA A 55 14.82 6.40 -7.62
C ALA A 55 15.68 5.73 -6.54
N ASP A 56 16.20 6.50 -5.59
CA ASP A 56 17.05 6.02 -4.51
C ASP A 56 16.30 5.91 -3.18
N GLY A 57 14.97 5.96 -3.23
CA GLY A 57 14.09 5.87 -2.07
C GLY A 57 14.22 4.52 -1.38
N LYS A 58 14.49 4.54 -0.08
CA LYS A 58 14.51 3.35 0.79
C LYS A 58 13.41 3.49 1.81
N TRP A 59 12.59 2.46 1.93
CA TRP A 59 11.44 2.41 2.82
C TRP A 59 11.65 1.27 3.79
N THR A 60 11.34 1.49 5.06
CA THR A 60 11.37 0.45 6.09
C THR A 60 10.05 0.49 6.84
N ILE A 61 9.24 -0.56 6.67
CA ILE A 61 8.04 -0.79 7.46
C ILE A 61 8.49 -1.51 8.74
N LYS A 62 8.48 -0.78 9.85
CA LYS A 62 9.07 -1.21 11.13
C LYS A 62 8.11 -2.07 11.93
N GLU A 63 6.85 -1.69 11.95
CA GLU A 63 5.81 -2.33 12.75
C GLU A 63 4.54 -2.50 11.94
N GLN A 64 3.86 -3.62 12.14
CA GLN A 64 2.52 -3.88 11.62
C GLN A 64 1.68 -4.58 12.68
N GLN A 65 0.51 -4.01 12.98
CA GLN A 65 -0.47 -4.53 13.93
C GLN A 65 -1.82 -4.69 13.21
N GLY A 66 -2.07 -5.90 12.72
CA GLY A 66 -3.21 -6.18 11.85
C GLY A 66 -3.12 -5.36 10.56
N ARG A 67 -4.08 -4.46 10.35
CA ARG A 67 -4.13 -3.57 9.18
C ARG A 67 -3.30 -2.30 9.31
N PHE A 68 -2.86 -1.95 10.51
CA PHE A 68 -2.12 -0.71 10.75
C PHE A 68 -0.63 -0.99 10.66
N PHE A 69 0.12 -0.08 10.02
CA PHE A 69 1.57 -0.19 9.93
C PHE A 69 2.23 1.19 9.99
N SER A 70 3.50 1.21 10.38
CA SER A 70 4.30 2.43 10.45
C SER A 70 5.75 2.18 10.06
N GLY A 71 6.44 3.24 9.66
CA GLY A 71 7.78 3.10 9.13
C GLY A 71 8.45 4.43 8.86
N GLU A 72 9.55 4.35 8.11
CA GLU A 72 10.27 5.52 7.63
C GLU A 72 10.70 5.33 6.18
N ARG A 73 10.73 6.43 5.44
CA ARG A 73 11.32 6.50 4.11
C ARG A 73 12.53 7.41 4.14
N SER A 74 13.53 7.11 3.31
CA SER A 74 14.69 7.97 3.11
C SER A 74 14.99 8.11 1.63
N TYR A 75 15.40 9.32 1.21
CA TYR A 75 15.69 9.63 -0.18
C TYR A 75 16.61 10.86 -0.28
N THR A 76 17.19 11.08 -1.47
CA THR A 76 18.02 12.26 -1.71
C THR A 76 17.23 13.36 -2.40
N LYS A 77 17.07 14.52 -1.75
CA LYS A 77 16.54 15.75 -2.39
C LYS A 77 17.61 16.32 -3.33
N LYS A 78 17.70 15.80 -4.56
CA LYS A 78 18.68 16.21 -5.59
C LYS A 78 18.49 17.66 -6.06
N ALA A 79 17.31 18.25 -5.85
CA ALA A 79 17.04 19.64 -6.20
C ALA A 79 17.75 20.66 -5.28
N THR A 80 18.22 20.26 -4.10
CA THR A 80 19.00 21.14 -3.22
C THR A 80 20.48 21.08 -3.57
N LYS A 81 21.20 22.20 -3.37
CA LYS A 81 22.67 22.26 -3.47
C LYS A 81 23.26 22.69 -2.11
N PRO A 82 24.00 21.82 -1.39
CA PRO A 82 24.30 20.42 -1.73
C PRO A 82 23.05 19.52 -1.68
N ALA A 83 23.12 18.36 -2.33
CA ALA A 83 22.05 17.36 -2.24
C ALA A 83 21.89 16.92 -0.78
N LYS A 84 20.66 16.91 -0.29
CA LYS A 84 20.37 16.58 1.11
C LYS A 84 19.67 15.24 1.20
N SER A 85 20.19 14.33 2.04
CA SER A 85 19.45 13.13 2.43
C SER A 85 18.36 13.50 3.42
N VAL A 86 17.16 12.97 3.18
CA VAL A 86 15.99 13.22 3.99
C VAL A 86 15.46 11.89 4.50
N THR A 87 14.91 11.89 5.71
CA THR A 87 14.23 10.73 6.30
C THR A 87 12.94 11.24 6.94
N GLU A 88 11.83 10.63 6.54
CA GLU A 88 10.48 11.05 6.90
C GLU A 88 9.73 9.83 7.43
N GLY A 89 8.99 10.00 8.53
CA GLY A 89 8.16 8.95 9.10
C GLY A 89 6.86 8.80 8.31
N PHE A 90 6.23 7.64 8.38
CA PHE A 90 4.88 7.47 7.84
C PHE A 90 4.03 6.52 8.68
N SER A 91 2.73 6.62 8.50
CA SER A 91 1.75 5.69 9.07
C SER A 91 0.73 5.32 8.01
N GLY A 92 0.31 4.05 8.01
CA GLY A 92 -0.59 3.54 6.99
C GLY A 92 -1.57 2.50 7.50
N VAL A 93 -2.59 2.27 6.68
CA VAL A 93 -3.59 1.23 6.87
C VAL A 93 -3.81 0.43 5.59
N ILE A 94 -3.93 -0.87 5.75
CA ILE A 94 -4.27 -1.82 4.68
C ILE A 94 -5.81 -1.88 4.58
N SER A 95 -6.34 -1.87 3.36
CA SER A 95 -7.77 -2.04 3.11
C SER A 95 -8.29 -3.37 3.63
N ARG A 96 -9.61 -3.49 3.74
CA ARG A 96 -10.26 -4.72 4.23
C ARG A 96 -9.97 -5.94 3.34
N ASP A 97 -9.82 -5.73 2.04
CA ASP A 97 -9.50 -6.77 1.07
C ASP A 97 -8.00 -7.09 0.98
N GLY A 98 -7.14 -6.39 1.73
CA GLY A 98 -5.70 -6.64 1.72
C GLY A 98 -4.97 -6.14 0.46
N THR A 99 -5.63 -5.40 -0.44
CA THR A 99 -5.04 -5.01 -1.73
C THR A 99 -4.64 -3.55 -1.84
N ARG A 100 -5.22 -2.66 -1.03
CA ARG A 100 -4.97 -1.21 -1.09
C ARG A 100 -4.34 -0.71 0.19
N LEU A 101 -3.56 0.34 0.06
CA LEU A 101 -2.88 1.02 1.15
C LEU A 101 -3.33 2.48 1.21
N TYR A 102 -3.45 3.03 2.40
CA TYR A 102 -3.66 4.45 2.64
C TYR A 102 -2.62 4.90 3.64
N LEU A 103 -1.78 5.86 3.27
CA LEU A 103 -0.70 6.32 4.11
C LEU A 103 -0.73 7.85 4.24
N VAL A 104 -0.22 8.31 5.38
CA VAL A 104 0.18 9.69 5.59
C VAL A 104 1.67 9.68 5.88
N ASP A 105 2.42 10.47 5.12
CA ASP A 105 3.74 10.91 5.54
C ASP A 105 3.57 11.85 6.74
N HIS A 106 4.48 11.79 7.69
CA HIS A 106 4.47 12.64 8.89
C HIS A 106 4.81 14.09 8.59
N ASP A 107 5.37 14.36 7.41
CA ASP A 107 5.61 15.71 6.96
C ASP A 107 4.38 16.26 6.21
N GLU A 108 4.07 15.78 5.00
CA GLU A 108 3.10 16.50 4.15
C GLU A 108 2.34 15.68 3.09
N ASP A 109 2.79 14.47 2.73
CA ASP A 109 2.19 13.73 1.62
C ASP A 109 1.08 12.78 2.09
N ILE A 110 -0.04 12.72 1.36
CA ILE A 110 -1.02 11.63 1.43
C ILE A 110 -0.68 10.63 0.33
N LEU A 111 -0.64 9.34 0.65
CA LEU A 111 -0.36 8.29 -0.33
C LEU A 111 -1.51 7.30 -0.42
N LEU A 112 -1.88 6.97 -1.65
CA LEU A 112 -2.84 5.92 -1.98
C LEU A 112 -2.08 4.81 -2.70
N GLY A 113 -2.19 3.58 -2.22
CA GLY A 113 -1.40 2.47 -2.75
C GLY A 113 -2.22 1.26 -3.18
N GLU A 114 -1.63 0.46 -4.05
CA GLU A 114 -2.12 -0.85 -4.45
C GLU A 114 -0.97 -1.88 -4.38
N ILE A 115 -1.22 -3.02 -3.76
CA ILE A 115 -0.34 -4.17 -3.77
C ILE A 115 -0.61 -4.94 -5.05
N LEU A 116 0.40 -5.04 -5.91
CA LEU A 116 0.30 -5.70 -7.20
C LEU A 116 0.43 -7.23 -7.06
N PRO A 117 0.00 -8.02 -8.06
CA PRO A 117 0.05 -9.48 -8.01
C PRO A 117 1.45 -10.09 -7.81
N ASP A 118 2.51 -9.35 -8.17
CA ASP A 118 3.91 -9.75 -7.97
C ASP A 118 4.45 -9.39 -6.58
N GLY A 119 3.62 -8.78 -5.73
CA GLY A 119 3.97 -8.33 -4.38
C GLY A 119 4.67 -6.97 -4.32
N SER A 120 4.88 -6.29 -5.45
CA SER A 120 5.28 -4.89 -5.47
C SER A 120 4.13 -3.98 -5.05
N ILE A 121 4.44 -2.71 -4.77
CA ILE A 121 3.45 -1.71 -4.35
C ILE A 121 3.55 -0.51 -5.29
N GLU A 122 2.45 -0.14 -5.92
CA GLU A 122 2.32 1.16 -6.58
C GLU A 122 1.74 2.17 -5.59
N LEU A 123 2.31 3.37 -5.53
CA LEU A 123 1.88 4.47 -4.67
C LEU A 123 1.64 5.72 -5.52
N ILE A 124 0.45 6.28 -5.37
CA ILE A 124 0.11 7.64 -5.81
C ILE A 124 0.38 8.57 -4.63
N MET A 125 1.30 9.51 -4.81
CA MET A 125 1.66 10.53 -3.83
C MET A 125 0.89 11.82 -4.14
N ILE A 126 0.19 12.37 -3.16
CA ILE A 126 -0.60 13.59 -3.30
C ILE A 126 -0.10 14.60 -2.27
N ASN A 127 0.24 15.79 -2.76
CA ASN A 127 0.56 16.95 -1.94
C ASN A 127 -0.22 18.12 -2.52
N ASP A 128 -1.10 18.71 -1.73
CA ASP A 128 -1.96 19.82 -2.12
C ASP A 128 -1.26 21.18 -2.07
N GLY A 129 0.00 21.20 -1.60
CA GLY A 129 0.81 22.41 -1.46
C GLY A 129 0.43 23.21 -0.21
N ASP A 130 1.37 24.01 0.25
CA ASP A 130 1.20 24.93 1.37
C ASP A 130 1.87 26.28 1.07
N LYS A 131 2.18 27.07 2.10
CA LYS A 131 2.89 28.35 1.89
C LYS A 131 4.33 28.19 1.39
N ASN A 132 4.94 27.02 1.60
CA ASN A 132 6.35 26.73 1.34
C ASN A 132 6.55 25.71 0.21
N GLN A 133 5.51 24.95 -0.16
CA GLN A 133 5.54 23.93 -1.20
C GLN A 133 4.37 24.11 -2.19
N HIS A 134 4.59 23.74 -3.46
CA HIS A 134 3.54 23.76 -4.47
C HIS A 134 2.91 22.38 -4.64
N SER A 135 1.67 22.40 -5.10
CA SER A 135 0.91 21.18 -5.34
C SER A 135 1.63 20.26 -6.34
N LYS A 136 1.62 18.97 -6.05
CA LYS A 136 2.22 17.93 -6.89
C LYS A 136 1.48 16.60 -6.71
N ILE A 137 1.44 15.83 -7.79
CA ILE A 137 1.00 14.44 -7.77
C ILE A 137 2.11 13.56 -8.34
N GLY A 138 2.44 12.48 -7.64
CA GLY A 138 3.52 11.56 -7.98
C GLY A 138 3.05 10.13 -8.12
N LEU A 139 3.82 9.35 -8.87
CA LEU A 139 3.70 7.90 -8.99
C LEU A 139 5.04 7.27 -8.61
N LEU A 140 4.98 6.22 -7.80
CA LEU A 140 6.12 5.54 -7.23
C LEU A 140 5.85 4.05 -7.16
N GLU A 141 6.78 3.23 -7.64
CA GLU A 141 6.73 1.78 -7.48
C GLU A 141 7.77 1.34 -6.44
N LEU A 142 7.33 0.53 -5.47
CA LEU A 142 8.17 -0.09 -4.46
C LEU A 142 8.29 -1.60 -4.71
N GLU A 143 9.52 -2.10 -4.59
CA GLU A 143 9.80 -3.53 -4.56
C GLU A 143 10.44 -3.89 -3.21
N ARG A 144 10.27 -5.14 -2.76
CA ARG A 144 10.99 -5.61 -1.58
C ARG A 144 12.49 -5.57 -1.85
N ALA A 145 13.24 -5.05 -0.88
CA ALA A 145 14.69 -5.14 -0.91
C ALA A 145 15.12 -6.61 -0.82
N LYS A 146 16.11 -6.99 -1.63
CA LYS A 146 16.74 -8.31 -1.59
C LYS A 146 17.62 -8.50 -0.35
#